data_AF-A0A945VZE2-F1
#
_entry.id   AF-A0A945VZE2-F1
#
_cell.length_a   1.000
_cell.length_b   1.000
_cell.length_c   1.000
_cell.angle_alpha   90.00
_cell.angle_beta   90.00
_cell.angle_gamma   90.00
#
_symmetry.space_group_name_H-M   'P 1'
#
loop_
_entity.id
_entity.type
_entity.pdbx_description
1 polymer ?
#
loop_
_entity_poly.entity_id
_entity_poly.type
_entity_poly.pdbx_seq_one_letter_code
_entity_poly.pdbx_strand_id
1 'polypeptide(L)'
;QDITNDGIRAVADKKGTYKPGSTAFLFLKVTTIDGIPINASNVNIIIRDSNGSTVTTGDPDKPTDGFYVYEWDIDEDQTNGDYNVSWEYTIDNVTYYEAQEVIVAEDIDLVSSTYNPNMIATREALSYYISCAQHIPAYFEQAKPTFDMSTYRFTFPRWNQSTGVKIYRNNNMVEDGIEIDYFKGEVKFDTPLTQYDMVHADYNFRWFSDEELTRFLENALGDLNTYPPHTAYDFYGNTVVPDRFLPSVIRKAAADAIRKLMMCLQFQEPQQVFGGAEGAQKAFSNFETLKKNYEADWQKTAENKKLGPYPRTMIISTPEYTLPGGRSRWFRYLFK
;
A
#
# COMPACT_ATOMS: atom_id res chain seq x y z
N GLN A 1 -39.35 -17.99 2.49
CA GLN A 1 -38.42 -18.37 1.41
C GLN A 1 -37.07 -17.96 1.92
N ASP A 2 -36.29 -18.94 2.34
CA ASP A 2 -34.96 -18.74 2.93
C ASP A 2 -34.05 -18.12 1.87
N ILE A 3 -33.67 -16.86 2.08
CA ILE A 3 -32.52 -16.26 1.42
C ILE A 3 -31.34 -16.74 2.26
N THR A 4 -30.55 -17.67 1.71
CA THR A 4 -29.21 -17.93 2.23
C THR A 4 -28.42 -16.64 2.08
N ASN A 5 -28.36 -15.87 3.18
CA ASN A 5 -27.46 -14.73 3.37
C ASN A 5 -26.04 -15.28 3.39
N ASP A 6 -25.48 -15.53 2.21
CA ASP A 6 -24.08 -15.89 2.08
C ASP A 6 -23.28 -14.63 2.42
N GLY A 7 -22.64 -14.64 3.60
CA GLY A 7 -21.82 -13.56 4.15
C GLY A 7 -20.62 -13.22 3.25
N ILE A 8 -20.91 -12.69 2.08
CA ILE A 8 -19.99 -12.29 1.03
C ILE A 8 -19.69 -10.81 1.24
N ARG A 9 -18.41 -10.46 1.21
CA ARG A 9 -17.94 -9.08 1.26
C ARG A 9 -17.00 -8.86 0.08
N ALA A 10 -17.32 -7.86 -0.74
CA ALA A 10 -16.34 -7.29 -1.65
C ALA A 10 -15.81 -5.98 -1.07
N VAL A 11 -14.56 -5.71 -1.39
CA VAL A 11 -13.96 -4.41 -1.11
C VAL A 11 -13.19 -3.97 -2.35
N ALA A 12 -13.51 -2.77 -2.83
CA ALA A 12 -12.73 -2.08 -3.84
C ALA A 12 -11.75 -1.10 -3.17
N ASP A 13 -10.56 -0.94 -3.75
CA ASP A 13 -9.54 -0.04 -3.19
C ASP A 13 -9.94 1.43 -3.39
N LYS A 14 -10.38 2.12 -2.33
CA LYS A 14 -11.03 3.45 -2.43
C LYS A 14 -10.10 4.63 -2.72
N LYS A 15 -8.87 4.41 -3.20
CA LYS A 15 -7.90 5.50 -3.37
C LYS A 15 -7.13 5.43 -4.69
N GLY A 16 -7.22 6.51 -5.45
CA GLY A 16 -6.27 6.85 -6.51
C GLY A 16 -6.51 8.28 -6.99
N THR A 17 -5.46 9.10 -7.01
CA THR A 17 -5.46 10.36 -7.76
C THR A 17 -4.54 10.17 -8.95
N TYR A 18 -5.07 10.34 -10.15
CA TYR A 18 -4.35 10.07 -11.39
C TYR A 18 -4.26 11.31 -12.27
N LYS A 19 -3.24 11.33 -13.12
CA LYS A 19 -3.07 12.40 -14.11
C LYS A 19 -3.74 11.96 -15.43
N PRO A 20 -4.35 12.87 -16.19
CA PRO A 20 -4.67 12.59 -17.60
C PRO A 20 -3.44 12.08 -18.36
N GLY A 21 -3.62 11.06 -19.20
CA GLY A 21 -2.52 10.40 -19.92
C GLY A 21 -1.74 9.36 -19.10
N SER A 22 -2.24 8.93 -17.94
CA SER A 22 -1.62 7.88 -17.12
C SER A 22 -2.48 6.63 -17.03
N THR A 23 -1.85 5.51 -16.67
CA THR A 23 -2.54 4.24 -16.46
C THR A 23 -2.87 4.05 -14.97
N ALA A 24 -4.15 3.84 -14.67
CA ALA A 24 -4.67 3.55 -13.35
C ALA A 24 -4.92 2.04 -13.19
N PHE A 25 -4.54 1.48 -12.04
CA PHE A 25 -4.85 0.10 -11.68
C PHE A 25 -5.92 0.09 -10.60
N LEU A 26 -7.06 -0.53 -10.91
CA LEU A 26 -8.22 -0.64 -10.02
C LEU A 26 -8.34 -2.10 -9.55
N PHE A 27 -8.62 -2.28 -8.26
CA PHE A 27 -8.63 -3.58 -7.62
C PHE A 27 -9.97 -3.86 -6.97
N LEU A 28 -10.48 -5.07 -7.20
CA LEU A 28 -11.63 -5.63 -6.51
C LEU A 28 -11.22 -6.92 -5.82
N LYS A 29 -11.49 -7.00 -4.53
CA LYS A 29 -11.32 -8.23 -3.75
C LYS A 29 -12.66 -8.75 -3.29
N VAL A 30 -12.94 -10.02 -3.54
CA VAL A 30 -14.18 -10.71 -3.17
C VAL A 30 -13.84 -11.83 -2.19
N THR A 31 -14.41 -11.77 -0.98
CA THR A 31 -14.14 -12.71 0.10
C THR A 31 -15.40 -13.10 0.88
N THR A 32 -15.37 -14.24 1.56
CA THR A 32 -16.33 -14.54 2.64
C THR A 32 -16.08 -13.62 3.83
N ILE A 33 -17.02 -13.61 4.77
CA ILE A 33 -16.90 -12.89 6.05
C ILE A 33 -15.68 -13.33 6.85
N ASP A 34 -15.22 -14.57 6.70
CA ASP A 34 -14.02 -15.10 7.34
C ASP A 34 -12.73 -14.78 6.56
N GLY A 35 -12.81 -14.02 5.47
CA GLY A 35 -11.67 -13.60 4.66
C GLY A 35 -11.17 -14.63 3.64
N ILE A 36 -11.96 -15.67 3.37
CA ILE A 36 -11.61 -16.69 2.37
C ILE A 36 -11.97 -16.14 0.98
N PRO A 37 -11.04 -16.12 0.01
CA PRO A 37 -11.34 -15.62 -1.33
C PRO A 37 -12.41 -16.48 -2.03
N ILE A 38 -13.35 -15.83 -2.70
CA ILE A 38 -14.41 -16.49 -3.49
C ILE A 38 -14.31 -16.04 -4.94
N ASN A 39 -14.44 -17.00 -5.87
CA ASN A 39 -14.52 -16.69 -7.28
C ASN A 39 -15.92 -16.17 -7.65
N ALA A 40 -15.99 -14.91 -8.07
CA ALA A 40 -17.14 -14.34 -8.75
C ALA A 40 -17.10 -14.63 -10.26
N SER A 41 -18.28 -14.72 -10.85
CA SER A 41 -18.54 -14.84 -12.29
C SER A 41 -19.09 -13.52 -12.83
N ASN A 42 -18.94 -13.27 -14.14
CA ASN A 42 -19.44 -12.07 -14.82
C ASN A 42 -19.01 -10.76 -14.13
N VAL A 43 -17.72 -10.65 -13.80
CA VAL A 43 -17.19 -9.41 -13.21
C VAL A 43 -17.06 -8.37 -14.32
N ASN A 44 -17.66 -7.20 -14.14
CA ASN A 44 -17.63 -6.08 -15.06
C ASN A 44 -17.34 -4.79 -14.28
N ILE A 45 -16.62 -3.86 -14.90
CA ILE A 45 -16.34 -2.54 -14.33
C ILE A 45 -16.94 -1.45 -15.23
N ILE A 46 -17.53 -0.44 -14.61
CA ILE A 46 -18.08 0.73 -15.30
C ILE A 46 -17.53 1.98 -14.61
N ILE A 47 -16.80 2.79 -15.37
CA ILE A 47 -16.25 4.06 -14.87
C ILE A 47 -17.12 5.19 -15.40
N ARG A 48 -17.60 6.05 -14.49
CA ARG A 48 -18.43 7.21 -14.81
C ARG A 48 -17.75 8.50 -14.37
N ASP A 49 -17.95 9.56 -15.15
CA ASP A 49 -17.51 10.91 -14.80
C ASP A 49 -18.40 11.53 -13.70
N SER A 50 -18.04 12.73 -13.26
CA SER A 50 -18.80 13.53 -12.29
C SER A 50 -20.23 13.90 -12.74
N ASN A 51 -20.51 13.82 -14.05
CA ASN A 51 -21.84 14.04 -14.62
C ASN A 51 -22.65 12.74 -14.74
N GLY A 52 -22.09 11.59 -14.35
CA GLY A 52 -22.69 10.27 -14.46
C GLY A 52 -22.62 9.64 -15.86
N SER A 53 -21.87 10.24 -16.79
CA SER A 53 -21.64 9.69 -18.13
C SER A 53 -20.62 8.57 -18.06
N THR A 54 -20.90 7.46 -18.74
CA THR A 54 -19.95 6.34 -18.84
C THR A 54 -18.75 6.74 -19.68
N VAL A 55 -17.57 6.65 -19.07
CA VAL A 55 -16.28 6.93 -19.68
C VAL A 55 -15.75 5.66 -20.33
N THR A 56 -15.72 4.57 -19.57
CA THR A 56 -15.27 3.26 -20.04
C THR A 56 -15.99 2.14 -19.32
N THR A 57 -16.01 0.98 -19.97
CA THR A 57 -16.50 -0.29 -19.44
C THR A 57 -15.52 -1.37 -19.83
N GLY A 58 -15.27 -2.34 -18.95
CA GLY A 58 -14.37 -3.42 -19.29
C GLY A 58 -14.48 -4.65 -18.42
N ASP A 59 -13.87 -5.72 -18.90
CA ASP A 59 -13.78 -6.98 -18.19
C ASP A 59 -12.43 -7.03 -17.45
N PRO A 60 -12.41 -7.12 -16.12
CA PRO A 60 -11.18 -7.16 -15.33
C PRO A 60 -10.49 -8.53 -15.42
N ASP A 61 -9.16 -8.50 -15.33
CA ASP A 61 -8.34 -9.70 -15.25
C ASP A 61 -8.42 -10.34 -13.87
N LYS A 62 -8.41 -11.67 -13.84
CA LYS A 62 -8.40 -12.47 -12.60
C LYS A 62 -7.02 -13.09 -12.35
N PRO A 63 -6.10 -12.41 -11.65
CA PRO A 63 -4.78 -12.96 -11.34
C PRO A 63 -4.82 -14.13 -10.34
N THR A 64 -5.75 -14.12 -9.39
CA THR A 64 -5.89 -15.15 -8.34
C THR A 64 -7.35 -15.23 -7.89
N ASP A 65 -7.74 -16.34 -7.27
CA ASP A 65 -9.10 -16.52 -6.78
C ASP A 65 -9.52 -15.40 -5.84
N GLY A 66 -10.69 -14.81 -6.11
CA GLY A 66 -11.24 -13.67 -5.34
C GLY A 66 -10.52 -12.34 -5.51
N PHE A 67 -9.59 -12.22 -6.46
CA PHE A 67 -8.92 -10.95 -6.77
C PHE A 67 -9.07 -10.63 -8.25
N TYR A 68 -9.47 -9.38 -8.52
CA TYR A 68 -9.68 -8.85 -9.87
C TYR A 68 -8.95 -7.53 -10.02
N VAL A 69 -8.35 -7.33 -11.18
CA VAL A 69 -7.56 -6.13 -11.52
C VAL A 69 -8.07 -5.59 -12.85
N TYR A 70 -8.30 -4.28 -12.90
CA TYR A 70 -8.60 -3.59 -14.14
C TYR A 70 -7.56 -2.52 -14.40
N GLU A 71 -7.00 -2.54 -15.60
CA GLU A 71 -6.10 -1.52 -16.11
C GLU A 71 -6.91 -0.48 -16.87
N TRP A 72 -6.92 0.75 -16.37
CA TRP A 72 -7.61 1.88 -16.98
C TRP A 72 -6.60 2.88 -17.54
N ASP A 73 -6.48 2.93 -18.85
CA ASP A 73 -5.76 3.99 -19.54
C ASP A 73 -6.60 5.28 -19.56
N ILE A 74 -6.12 6.31 -18.86
CA ILE A 74 -6.79 7.62 -18.78
C ILE A 74 -6.31 8.46 -19.95
N ASP A 75 -7.24 8.88 -20.81
CA ASP A 75 -6.93 9.73 -21.97
C ASP A 75 -6.23 11.03 -21.56
N GLU A 76 -5.33 11.55 -22.41
CA GLU A 76 -4.64 12.82 -22.17
C GLU A 76 -5.61 14.01 -22.07
N ASP A 77 -6.75 13.93 -22.77
CA ASP A 77 -7.78 14.96 -22.81
C ASP A 77 -8.91 14.72 -21.77
N GLN A 78 -8.75 13.74 -20.88
CA GLN A 78 -9.77 13.38 -19.89
C GLN A 78 -9.99 14.54 -18.91
N THR A 79 -11.26 14.89 -18.65
CA THR A 79 -11.60 16.01 -17.77
C THR A 79 -11.17 15.78 -16.33
N ASN A 80 -10.60 16.79 -15.68
CA ASN A 80 -10.32 16.72 -14.25
C ASN A 80 -11.61 16.65 -13.42
N GLY A 81 -11.60 15.83 -12.37
CA GLY A 81 -12.73 15.71 -11.46
C GLY A 81 -12.82 14.33 -10.80
N ASP A 82 -13.92 14.13 -10.09
CA ASP A 82 -14.23 12.87 -9.43
C ASP A 82 -14.89 11.90 -10.40
N TYR A 83 -14.43 10.65 -10.38
CA TYR A 83 -14.91 9.53 -11.17
C TYR A 83 -15.44 8.45 -10.24
N ASN A 84 -16.61 7.92 -10.57
CA ASN A 84 -17.23 6.83 -9.84
C ASN A 84 -17.08 5.53 -10.64
N VAL A 85 -16.36 4.60 -10.06
CA VAL A 85 -16.10 3.26 -10.57
C VAL A 85 -17.09 2.32 -9.89
N SER A 86 -17.97 1.69 -10.66
CA SER A 86 -18.87 0.65 -10.18
C SER A 86 -18.44 -0.71 -10.71
N TRP A 87 -18.19 -1.64 -9.79
CA TRP A 87 -17.97 -3.04 -10.06
C TRP A 87 -19.30 -3.79 -9.98
N GLU A 88 -19.58 -4.64 -10.96
CA GLU A 88 -20.71 -5.56 -10.97
C GLU A 88 -20.14 -6.99 -11.01
N TYR A 89 -20.63 -7.88 -10.16
CA TYR A 89 -20.15 -9.27 -10.13
C TYR A 89 -21.23 -10.23 -9.62
N THR A 90 -21.21 -11.47 -10.10
CA THR A 90 -22.21 -12.50 -9.77
C THR A 90 -21.59 -13.65 -8.98
N ILE A 91 -22.15 -13.97 -7.82
CA ILE A 91 -21.79 -15.14 -7.00
C ILE A 91 -23.07 -15.92 -6.72
N ASP A 92 -23.05 -17.23 -6.96
CA ASP A 92 -24.20 -18.12 -6.73
C ASP A 92 -25.53 -17.62 -7.34
N ASN A 93 -25.45 -17.05 -8.56
CA ASN A 93 -26.55 -16.43 -9.32
C ASN A 93 -27.16 -15.16 -8.69
N VAL A 94 -26.50 -14.55 -7.70
CA VAL A 94 -26.85 -13.24 -7.14
C VAL A 94 -25.85 -12.20 -7.64
N THR A 95 -26.35 -11.10 -8.21
CA THR A 95 -25.51 -9.98 -8.67
C THR A 95 -25.33 -8.96 -7.55
N TYR A 96 -24.08 -8.58 -7.33
CA TYR A 96 -23.65 -7.61 -6.35
C TYR A 96 -23.01 -6.41 -7.05
N TYR A 97 -23.00 -5.28 -6.36
CA TYR A 97 -22.41 -4.03 -6.84
C TYR A 97 -21.49 -3.44 -5.77
N GLU A 98 -20.31 -2.98 -6.17
CA GLU A 98 -19.36 -2.30 -5.29
C GLU A 98 -18.91 -0.98 -5.94
N ALA A 99 -18.92 0.11 -5.18
CA ALA A 99 -18.55 1.44 -5.68
C ALA A 99 -17.17 1.87 -5.15
N GLN A 100 -16.40 2.52 -6.02
CA GLN A 100 -15.07 3.03 -5.78
C GLN A 100 -14.95 4.44 -6.36
N GLU A 101 -14.30 5.35 -5.63
CA GLU A 101 -14.08 6.73 -6.08
C GLU A 101 -12.63 6.91 -6.52
N VAL A 102 -12.45 7.59 -7.65
CA VAL A 102 -11.15 7.90 -8.27
C VAL A 102 -11.13 9.37 -8.65
N ILE A 103 -10.00 10.06 -8.44
CA ILE A 103 -9.88 11.49 -8.77
C ILE A 103 -8.88 11.65 -9.92
N VAL A 104 -9.24 12.39 -10.96
CA VAL A 104 -8.32 12.77 -12.04
C VAL A 104 -7.99 14.25 -11.94
N ALA A 105 -6.70 14.62 -11.92
CA ALA A 105 -6.26 16.01 -11.79
C ALA A 105 -4.98 16.30 -12.60
N GLU A 106 -4.94 17.45 -13.29
CA GLU A 106 -3.79 17.93 -14.08
C GLU A 106 -2.58 18.33 -13.21
N ASP A 107 -2.83 18.92 -12.05
CA ASP A 107 -1.83 19.61 -11.22
C ASP A 107 -1.30 18.71 -10.08
N ILE A 108 -1.18 17.43 -10.38
CA ILE A 108 -0.33 16.56 -9.60
C ILE A 108 1.06 16.76 -10.20
N ASP A 109 1.90 17.56 -9.53
CA ASP A 109 3.35 17.42 -9.66
C ASP A 109 3.62 15.92 -9.49
N LEU A 110 3.90 15.22 -10.60
CA LEU A 110 4.21 13.80 -10.60
C LEU A 110 5.49 13.62 -9.78
N VAL A 111 5.34 13.52 -8.47
CA VAL A 111 6.20 12.68 -7.65
C VAL A 111 5.82 11.25 -8.04
N SER A 112 6.17 10.89 -9.29
CA SER A 112 6.01 9.58 -9.91
C SER A 112 4.59 9.00 -9.92
N SER A 113 4.34 8.00 -10.75
CA SER A 113 3.20 7.14 -10.47
C SER A 113 3.39 6.54 -9.07
N THR A 114 2.43 6.78 -8.18
CA THR A 114 2.27 6.02 -6.91
C THR A 114 2.20 4.51 -7.14
N TYR A 115 2.08 4.10 -8.41
CA TYR A 115 2.01 2.75 -8.92
C TYR A 115 3.20 2.37 -9.83
N ASN A 116 4.44 2.74 -9.48
CA ASN A 116 5.59 2.08 -10.10
C ASN A 116 5.64 0.61 -9.64
N PRO A 117 5.68 -0.38 -10.57
CA PRO A 117 5.67 -1.79 -10.21
C PRO A 117 6.78 -2.17 -9.21
N ASN A 118 7.97 -1.57 -9.33
CA ASN A 118 9.07 -1.81 -8.41
C ASN A 118 8.79 -1.22 -7.02
N MET A 119 8.18 -0.03 -6.94
CA MET A 119 7.79 0.55 -5.65
C MET A 119 6.69 -0.28 -5.00
N ILE A 120 5.67 -0.70 -5.75
CA ILE A 120 4.58 -1.57 -5.25
C ILE A 120 5.15 -2.88 -4.72
N ALA A 121 5.98 -3.57 -5.52
CA ALA A 121 6.59 -4.84 -5.12
C ALA A 121 7.50 -4.67 -3.89
N THR A 122 8.26 -3.57 -3.82
CA THR A 122 9.12 -3.27 -2.66
C THR A 122 8.28 -2.93 -1.41
N ARG A 123 7.16 -2.22 -1.57
CA ARG A 123 6.23 -1.92 -0.48
C ARG A 123 5.53 -3.18 0.03
N GLU A 124 5.12 -4.07 -0.87
CA GLU A 124 4.55 -5.36 -0.50
C GLU A 124 5.58 -6.22 0.24
N ALA A 125 6.82 -6.28 -0.27
CA ALA A 125 7.91 -6.97 0.42
C ALA A 125 8.20 -6.37 1.81
N LEU A 126 8.18 -5.04 1.95
CA LEU A 126 8.28 -4.38 3.25
C LEU A 126 7.11 -4.76 4.15
N SER A 127 5.88 -4.72 3.65
CA SER A 127 4.67 -5.11 4.39
C SER A 127 4.77 -6.56 4.90
N TYR A 128 5.32 -7.48 4.11
CA TYR A 128 5.60 -8.85 4.53
C TYR A 128 6.65 -8.91 5.66
N TYR A 129 7.74 -8.13 5.54
CA TYR A 129 8.79 -8.03 6.56
C TYR A 129 8.28 -7.53 7.92
N ILE A 130 7.31 -6.62 7.91
CA ILE A 130 6.68 -6.07 9.12
C ILE A 130 5.24 -6.59 9.28
N SER A 131 4.94 -7.78 8.77
CA SER A 131 3.58 -8.35 8.73
C SER A 131 2.89 -8.35 10.08
N CYS A 132 3.62 -8.62 11.17
CA CYS A 132 3.10 -8.59 12.54
C CYS A 132 2.61 -7.19 12.98
N ALA A 133 3.16 -6.11 12.43
CA ALA A 133 2.71 -4.74 12.67
C ALA A 133 1.59 -4.30 11.69
N GLN A 134 1.38 -5.08 10.62
CA GLN A 134 0.35 -4.83 9.61
C GLN A 134 -0.91 -5.70 9.83
N HIS A 135 -0.84 -6.71 10.68
CA HIS A 135 -1.94 -7.62 10.99
C HIS A 135 -2.10 -7.75 12.50
N ILE A 136 -2.35 -6.63 13.17
CA ILE A 136 -2.57 -6.62 14.62
C ILE A 136 -4.05 -6.92 14.87
N PRO A 137 -4.38 -8.00 15.61
CA PRO A 137 -5.75 -8.30 15.96
C PRO A 137 -6.23 -7.46 17.13
N ALA A 138 -7.41 -6.88 16.98
CA ALA A 138 -8.22 -6.28 18.03
C ALA A 138 -9.47 -7.14 18.22
N TYR A 139 -9.67 -7.65 19.44
CA TYR A 139 -10.80 -8.50 19.78
C TYR A 139 -11.76 -7.76 20.69
N PHE A 140 -13.04 -7.87 20.36
CA PHE A 140 -14.17 -7.41 21.16
C PHE A 140 -14.01 -5.96 21.64
N GLU A 141 -13.52 -5.10 20.75
CA GLU A 141 -13.34 -3.69 21.08
C GLU A 141 -14.70 -3.00 21.10
N GLN A 142 -14.97 -2.22 22.15
CA GLN A 142 -16.20 -1.43 22.24
C GLN A 142 -16.07 -0.14 21.42
N ALA A 143 -17.06 0.11 20.57
CA ALA A 143 -17.10 1.31 19.75
C ALA A 143 -17.60 2.54 20.53
N LYS A 144 -17.13 3.72 20.11
CA LYS A 144 -17.62 5.01 20.58
C LYS A 144 -18.70 5.53 19.63
N PRO A 145 -19.96 5.71 20.09
CA PRO A 145 -21.02 6.25 19.24
C PRO A 145 -20.80 7.73 18.93
N THR A 146 -21.16 8.14 17.72
CA THR A 146 -21.34 9.53 17.34
C THR A 146 -22.69 10.07 17.84
N PHE A 147 -22.89 11.38 17.76
CA PHE A 147 -24.07 12.05 18.31
C PHE A 147 -25.40 11.61 17.67
N ASP A 148 -25.35 11.26 16.39
CA ASP A 148 -26.47 10.74 15.59
C ASP A 148 -26.79 9.26 15.86
N MET A 149 -25.95 8.53 16.61
CA MET A 149 -26.11 7.11 16.96
C MET A 149 -26.24 6.17 15.76
N SER A 150 -25.89 6.64 14.56
CA SER A 150 -25.77 5.84 13.35
C SER A 150 -24.33 5.41 13.10
N THR A 151 -23.34 6.19 13.53
CA THR A 151 -21.92 5.89 13.29
C THR A 151 -21.22 5.51 14.59
N TYR A 152 -20.39 4.49 14.51
CA TYR A 152 -19.66 3.90 15.62
C TYR A 152 -18.19 3.87 15.26
N ARG A 153 -17.37 4.60 16.04
CA ARG A 153 -15.95 4.78 15.80
C ARG A 153 -15.14 3.85 16.70
N PHE A 154 -14.14 3.20 16.13
CA PHE A 154 -13.18 2.39 16.87
C PHE A 154 -11.86 3.14 17.04
N THR A 155 -11.02 2.65 17.94
CA THR A 155 -9.76 3.31 18.33
C THR A 155 -8.75 3.25 17.19
N PHE A 156 -8.65 2.11 16.51
CA PHE A 156 -7.66 1.89 15.46
C PHE A 156 -8.29 1.99 14.07
N PRO A 157 -7.85 2.95 13.23
CA PRO A 157 -8.27 3.03 11.83
C PRO A 157 -7.52 1.96 11.00
N ARG A 158 -7.76 1.94 9.67
CA ARG A 158 -7.03 1.10 8.70
C ARG A 158 -7.19 -0.40 8.93
N TRP A 159 -8.42 -0.85 8.97
CA TRP A 159 -8.77 -2.26 9.07
C TRP A 159 -8.36 -3.01 7.81
N ASN A 160 -7.83 -4.22 8.00
CA ASN A 160 -7.51 -5.13 6.91
C ASN A 160 -8.79 -5.60 6.25
N GLN A 161 -8.99 -5.17 5.01
CA GLN A 161 -10.14 -5.52 4.18
C GLN A 161 -10.28 -7.03 3.94
N SER A 162 -9.18 -7.79 4.08
CA SER A 162 -9.14 -9.23 3.81
C SER A 162 -9.52 -10.12 4.98
N THR A 163 -9.74 -9.57 6.18
CA THR A 163 -9.92 -10.38 7.38
C THR A 163 -11.27 -10.10 7.99
N GLY A 164 -12.17 -11.09 7.96
CA GLY A 164 -12.82 -11.54 9.19
C GLY A 164 -13.71 -10.57 9.98
N VAL A 165 -13.93 -9.31 9.58
CA VAL A 165 -14.42 -8.27 10.51
C VAL A 165 -15.80 -8.65 11.03
N LYS A 166 -15.89 -8.95 12.33
CA LYS A 166 -17.16 -9.33 12.99
C LYS A 166 -17.65 -8.17 13.80
N ILE A 167 -18.90 -7.78 13.60
CA ILE A 167 -19.54 -6.71 14.35
C ILE A 167 -20.60 -7.33 15.23
N TYR A 168 -20.60 -6.96 16.50
CA TYR A 168 -21.56 -7.42 17.49
C TYR A 168 -22.39 -6.26 17.99
N ARG A 169 -23.69 -6.44 18.06
CA ARG A 169 -24.62 -5.56 18.78
C ARG A 169 -25.18 -6.32 19.96
N ASN A 170 -24.94 -5.82 21.17
CA ASN A 170 -25.36 -6.47 22.42
C ASN A 170 -24.96 -7.96 22.48
N ASN A 171 -23.73 -8.27 22.05
CA ASN A 171 -23.14 -9.61 21.98
C ASN A 171 -23.71 -10.54 20.90
N ASN A 172 -24.66 -10.07 20.08
CA ASN A 172 -25.14 -10.81 18.92
C ASN A 172 -24.44 -10.31 17.67
N MET A 173 -23.98 -11.22 16.82
CA MET A 173 -23.36 -10.86 15.55
C MET A 173 -24.38 -10.21 14.62
N VAL A 174 -24.00 -9.09 14.02
CA VAL A 174 -24.81 -8.36 13.03
C VAL A 174 -24.18 -8.58 11.66
N GLU A 175 -24.97 -9.15 10.76
CA GLU A 175 -24.53 -9.48 9.40
C GLU A 175 -25.04 -8.45 8.36
N ASP A 176 -26.21 -7.85 8.60
CA ASP A 176 -26.88 -6.94 7.67
C ASP A 176 -27.13 -5.54 8.24
N GLY A 177 -27.38 -4.57 7.34
CA GLY A 177 -27.74 -3.20 7.67
C GLY A 177 -26.58 -2.36 8.22
N ILE A 178 -25.37 -2.73 7.82
CA ILE A 178 -24.10 -2.14 8.26
C ILE A 178 -23.21 -1.81 7.07
N GLU A 179 -22.65 -0.61 7.09
CA GLU A 179 -21.62 -0.12 6.18
C GLU A 179 -20.32 0.04 6.97
N ILE A 180 -19.23 -0.59 6.51
CA ILE A 180 -17.93 -0.56 7.20
C ILE A 180 -16.97 0.34 6.43
N ASP A 181 -16.52 1.42 7.06
CA ASP A 181 -15.39 2.22 6.58
C ASP A 181 -14.08 1.64 7.15
N TYR A 182 -13.47 0.73 6.37
CA TYR A 182 -12.20 0.10 6.73
C TYR A 182 -11.04 1.11 6.90
N PHE A 183 -11.07 2.25 6.21
CA PHE A 183 -9.98 3.22 6.29
C PHE A 183 -10.04 4.03 7.58
N LYS A 184 -11.23 4.46 7.96
CA LYS A 184 -11.44 5.22 9.21
C LYS A 184 -11.62 4.34 10.44
N GLY A 185 -11.93 3.05 10.28
CA GLY A 185 -12.31 2.18 11.38
C GLY A 185 -13.66 2.58 11.96
N GLU A 186 -14.64 2.85 11.09
CA GLU A 186 -15.99 3.24 11.48
C GLU A 186 -17.02 2.25 10.94
N VAL A 187 -18.08 2.02 11.71
CA VAL A 187 -19.23 1.22 11.30
C VAL A 187 -20.45 2.12 11.32
N LYS A 188 -21.18 2.18 10.22
CA LYS A 188 -22.40 2.95 10.08
C LYS A 188 -23.58 2.00 9.94
N PHE A 189 -24.60 2.20 10.75
CA PHE A 189 -25.85 1.45 10.68
C PHE A 189 -26.87 2.23 9.85
N ASP A 190 -27.68 1.52 9.06
CA ASP A 190 -28.74 2.13 8.24
C ASP A 190 -29.81 2.84 9.08
N THR A 191 -30.02 2.34 10.30
CA THR A 191 -30.93 2.95 11.28
C THR A 191 -30.15 3.33 12.54
N PRO A 192 -30.46 4.51 13.13
CA PRO A 192 -29.81 4.92 14.36
C PRO A 192 -30.15 3.93 15.48
N LEU A 193 -29.13 3.51 16.21
CA LEU A 193 -29.28 2.57 17.32
C LEU A 193 -29.73 3.30 18.59
N THR A 194 -30.18 2.54 19.58
CA THR A 194 -30.59 3.10 20.87
C THR A 194 -29.39 3.38 21.77
N GLN A 195 -29.53 4.29 22.73
CA GLN A 195 -28.48 4.62 23.71
C GLN A 195 -28.02 3.43 24.56
N TYR A 196 -28.83 2.37 24.64
CA TYR A 196 -28.52 1.16 25.39
C TYR A 196 -27.79 0.11 24.56
N ASP A 197 -27.74 0.29 23.23
CA ASP A 197 -27.05 -0.63 22.34
C ASP A 197 -25.53 -0.44 22.46
N MET A 198 -24.84 -1.54 22.74
CA MET A 198 -23.39 -1.60 22.73
C MET A 198 -22.93 -2.30 21.46
N VAL A 199 -22.06 -1.62 20.71
CA VAL A 199 -21.44 -2.16 19.51
C VAL A 199 -20.01 -2.58 19.83
N HIS A 200 -19.66 -3.81 19.48
CA HIS A 200 -18.30 -4.33 19.57
C HIS A 200 -17.83 -4.80 18.19
N ALA A 201 -16.52 -4.86 17.97
CA ALA A 201 -15.97 -5.48 16.76
C ALA A 201 -14.72 -6.31 17.04
N ASP A 202 -14.58 -7.38 16.26
CA ASP A 202 -13.34 -8.12 16.04
C ASP A 202 -12.78 -7.70 14.68
N TYR A 203 -11.56 -7.19 14.65
CA TYR A 203 -10.92 -6.75 13.41
C TYR A 203 -9.41 -6.86 13.49
N ASN A 204 -8.76 -6.91 12.32
CA ASN A 204 -7.32 -6.72 12.24
C ASN A 204 -7.04 -5.36 11.61
N PHE A 205 -6.01 -4.66 12.07
CA PHE A 205 -5.65 -3.36 11.51
C PHE A 205 -4.16 -3.27 11.16
N ARG A 206 -3.87 -2.29 10.30
CA ARG A 206 -2.54 -1.91 9.85
C ARG A 206 -2.03 -0.72 10.65
N TRP A 207 -0.86 -0.85 11.25
CA TRP A 207 -0.26 0.27 11.99
C TRP A 207 0.15 1.42 11.07
N PHE A 208 0.72 1.09 9.91
CA PHE A 208 1.27 2.09 8.98
C PHE A 208 0.38 2.25 7.75
N SER A 209 0.29 3.48 7.24
CA SER A 209 -0.35 3.74 5.95
C SER A 209 0.61 3.49 4.79
N ASP A 210 0.08 3.36 3.59
CA ASP A 210 0.90 3.14 2.41
C ASP A 210 1.81 4.33 2.11
N GLU A 211 1.39 5.55 2.43
CA GLU A 211 2.23 6.74 2.33
C GLU A 211 3.40 6.69 3.33
N GLU A 212 3.16 6.20 4.55
CA GLU A 212 4.21 6.02 5.56
C GLU A 212 5.22 4.96 5.14
N LEU A 213 4.76 3.83 4.58
CA LEU A 213 5.62 2.79 4.04
C LEU A 213 6.47 3.29 2.87
N THR A 214 5.85 4.02 1.95
CA THR A 214 6.54 4.64 0.80
C THR A 214 7.62 5.60 1.31
N ARG A 215 7.29 6.41 2.31
CA ARG A 215 8.25 7.35 2.91
C ARG A 215 9.44 6.65 3.58
N PHE A 216 9.22 5.51 4.23
CA PHE A 216 10.33 4.73 4.79
C PHE A 216 11.25 4.18 3.70
N LEU A 217 10.70 3.71 2.59
CA LEU A 217 11.47 3.23 1.44
C LEU A 217 12.28 4.35 0.79
N GLU A 218 11.67 5.52 0.57
CA GLU A 218 12.36 6.69 0.03
C GLU A 218 13.50 7.16 0.94
N ASN A 219 13.27 7.27 2.25
CA ASN A 219 14.30 7.64 3.21
C ASN A 219 15.44 6.62 3.21
N ALA A 220 15.13 5.33 3.18
CA ALA A 220 16.12 4.26 3.12
C ALA A 220 16.95 4.29 1.83
N LEU A 221 16.33 4.62 0.69
CA LEU A 221 17.04 4.81 -0.58
C LEU A 221 17.91 6.07 -0.56
N GLY A 222 17.39 7.17 0.00
CA GLY A 222 18.15 8.40 0.23
C GLY A 222 19.41 8.13 1.06
N ASP A 223 19.27 7.41 2.17
CA ASP A 223 20.39 6.98 2.99
C ASP A 223 21.37 6.13 2.18
N LEU A 224 20.90 5.14 1.42
CA LEU A 224 21.77 4.31 0.58
C LEU A 224 22.52 5.12 -0.48
N ASN A 225 21.91 6.16 -1.04
CA ASN A 225 22.51 7.05 -2.03
C ASN A 225 23.62 7.93 -1.45
N THR A 226 23.62 8.17 -0.13
CA THR A 226 24.74 8.86 0.53
C THR A 226 26.02 8.03 0.55
N TYR A 227 25.92 6.70 0.46
CA TYR A 227 27.09 5.81 0.44
C TYR A 227 27.70 5.74 -0.97
N PRO A 228 29.03 5.85 -1.10
CA PRO A 228 29.70 5.67 -2.37
C PRO A 228 29.52 4.23 -2.90
N PRO A 229 29.46 4.02 -4.24
CA PRO A 229 29.60 5.02 -5.32
C PRO A 229 28.40 5.96 -5.47
N HIS A 230 28.67 7.20 -5.91
CA HIS A 230 27.73 8.33 -6.00
C HIS A 230 26.65 8.21 -7.09
N THR A 231 26.36 7.01 -7.58
CA THR A 231 25.19 6.82 -8.43
C THR A 231 23.95 6.99 -7.56
N ALA A 232 23.22 8.09 -7.79
CA ALA A 232 21.93 8.32 -7.17
C ALA A 232 20.90 7.44 -7.87
N TYR A 233 20.33 6.50 -7.11
CA TYR A 233 19.23 5.68 -7.59
C TYR A 233 17.90 6.32 -7.22
N ASP A 234 16.90 6.10 -8.05
CA ASP A 234 15.52 6.46 -7.79
C ASP A 234 14.62 5.21 -7.86
N PHE A 235 13.38 5.34 -7.40
CA PHE A 235 12.36 4.32 -7.65
C PHE A 235 11.61 4.56 -8.96
N TYR A 236 11.73 5.75 -9.54
CA TYR A 236 10.74 6.30 -10.44
C TYR A 236 11.31 6.93 -11.73
N GLY A 237 12.63 7.03 -11.84
CA GLY A 237 13.28 7.73 -12.93
C GLY A 237 14.17 6.81 -13.76
N ASN A 238 15.14 7.41 -14.43
CA ASN A 238 15.98 6.70 -15.41
C ASN A 238 17.05 5.82 -14.75
N THR A 239 17.32 6.01 -13.45
CA THR A 239 18.35 5.26 -12.71
C THR A 239 17.70 4.45 -11.60
N VAL A 240 16.83 3.52 -12.01
CA VAL A 240 16.08 2.64 -11.12
C VAL A 240 17.04 1.88 -10.20
N VAL A 241 16.69 1.80 -8.91
CA VAL A 241 17.42 0.99 -7.93
C VAL A 241 17.53 -0.48 -8.40
N PRO A 242 18.75 -1.02 -8.57
CA PRO A 242 18.93 -2.41 -8.96
C PRO A 242 18.47 -3.37 -7.86
N ASP A 243 17.89 -4.50 -8.24
CA ASP A 243 17.34 -5.54 -7.34
C ASP A 243 18.33 -5.98 -6.24
N ARG A 244 19.63 -6.01 -6.55
CA ARG A 244 20.68 -6.38 -5.58
C ARG A 244 20.71 -5.48 -4.33
N PHE A 245 20.22 -4.24 -4.44
CA PHE A 245 20.20 -3.27 -3.35
C PHE A 245 18.84 -3.15 -2.68
N LEU A 246 17.76 -3.67 -3.28
CA LEU A 246 16.42 -3.66 -2.70
C LEU A 246 16.37 -4.29 -1.29
N PRO A 247 17.01 -5.45 -1.01
CA PRO A 247 17.01 -6.02 0.33
C PRO A 247 17.61 -5.08 1.38
N SER A 248 18.60 -4.27 1.02
CA SER A 248 19.18 -3.27 1.92
C SER A 248 18.20 -2.15 2.21
N VAL A 249 17.55 -1.61 1.16
CA VAL A 249 16.54 -0.56 1.30
C VAL A 249 15.39 -1.04 2.18
N ILE A 250 14.89 -2.26 1.95
CA ILE A 250 13.81 -2.86 2.75
C ILE A 250 14.22 -3.01 4.22
N ARG A 251 15.43 -3.50 4.52
CA ARG A 251 15.91 -3.65 5.91
C ARG A 251 15.99 -2.32 6.64
N LYS A 252 16.48 -1.27 5.96
CA LYS A 252 16.54 0.07 6.57
C LYS A 252 15.15 0.66 6.76
N ALA A 253 14.26 0.52 5.79
CA ALA A 253 12.87 0.94 5.91
C ALA A 253 12.15 0.21 7.05
N ALA A 254 12.40 -1.09 7.25
CA ALA A 254 11.88 -1.86 8.37
C ALA A 254 12.42 -1.34 9.72
N ALA A 255 13.71 -0.99 9.80
CA ALA A 255 14.28 -0.37 11.00
C ALA A 255 13.64 1.00 11.32
N ASP A 256 13.36 1.81 10.31
CA ASP A 256 12.69 3.11 10.46
C ASP A 256 11.21 2.92 10.86
N ALA A 257 10.52 1.93 10.30
CA ALA A 257 9.16 1.55 10.72
C ALA A 257 9.12 1.10 12.19
N ILE A 258 10.05 0.24 12.62
CA ILE A 258 10.16 -0.18 14.02
C ILE A 258 10.46 1.01 14.92
N ARG A 259 11.32 1.95 14.49
CA ARG A 259 11.61 3.17 15.25
C ARG A 259 10.34 4.00 15.47
N LYS A 260 9.51 4.15 14.45
CA LYS A 260 8.22 4.85 14.58
C LYS A 260 7.27 4.08 15.49
N LEU A 261 7.16 2.76 15.35
CA LEU A 261 6.35 1.91 16.25
C LEU A 261 6.76 2.14 17.71
N MET A 262 8.06 2.09 18.01
CA MET A 262 8.61 2.31 19.34
C MET A 262 8.24 3.70 19.90
N MET A 263 8.23 4.73 19.07
CA MET A 263 7.76 6.06 19.47
C MET A 263 6.26 6.05 19.79
N CYS A 264 5.44 5.38 18.96
CA CYS A 264 4.01 5.29 19.21
C CYS A 264 3.67 4.52 20.49
N LEU A 265 4.42 3.48 20.84
CA LEU A 265 4.26 2.70 22.09
C LEU A 265 4.48 3.52 23.37
N GLN A 266 4.99 4.74 23.28
CA GLN A 266 5.11 5.63 24.43
C GLN A 266 3.77 6.26 24.82
N PHE A 267 2.77 6.24 23.92
CA PHE A 267 1.44 6.79 24.18
C PHE A 267 0.49 5.74 24.75
N GLN A 268 -0.46 6.19 25.58
CA GLN A 268 -1.33 5.32 26.37
C GLN A 268 -2.22 4.40 25.52
N GLU A 269 -2.79 4.91 24.42
CA GLU A 269 -3.68 4.15 23.54
C GLU A 269 -2.94 2.96 22.88
N PRO A 270 -1.78 3.16 22.19
CA PRO A 270 -0.94 2.06 21.73
C PRO A 270 -0.50 1.07 22.80
N GLN A 271 -0.23 1.53 24.03
CA GLN A 271 0.19 0.63 25.12
C GLN A 271 -0.89 -0.39 25.48
N GLN A 272 -2.17 -0.04 25.36
CA GLN A 272 -3.26 -0.96 25.70
C GLN A 272 -3.27 -2.20 24.80
N VAL A 273 -2.87 -2.06 23.53
CA VAL A 273 -2.73 -3.19 22.58
C VAL A 273 -1.73 -4.22 23.09
N PHE A 274 -0.68 -3.78 23.80
CA PHE A 274 0.40 -4.65 24.28
C PHE A 274 0.22 -5.08 25.74
N GLY A 275 -0.98 -4.95 26.31
CA GLY A 275 -1.26 -5.33 27.70
C GLY A 275 -0.87 -4.25 28.72
N GLY A 276 -0.86 -2.98 28.31
CA GLY A 276 -0.57 -1.83 29.16
C GLY A 276 0.91 -1.46 29.24
N ALA A 277 1.25 -0.54 30.15
CA ALA A 277 2.59 0.06 30.23
C ALA A 277 3.72 -0.97 30.41
N GLU A 278 3.50 -2.02 31.22
CA GLU A 278 4.51 -3.05 31.47
C GLU A 278 4.76 -3.94 30.24
N GLY A 279 3.69 -4.33 29.54
CA GLY A 279 3.78 -5.13 28.32
C GLY A 279 4.40 -4.34 27.17
N ALA A 280 4.05 -3.06 27.03
CA ALA A 280 4.68 -2.15 26.08
C ALA A 280 6.17 -1.94 26.35
N GLN A 281 6.59 -1.87 27.61
CA GLN A 281 8.01 -1.72 27.97
C GLN A 281 8.84 -2.97 27.60
N LYS A 282 8.29 -4.18 27.79
CA LYS A 282 8.91 -5.43 27.33
C LYS A 282 8.98 -5.51 25.80
N ALA A 283 7.90 -5.10 25.13
CA ALA A 283 7.87 -5.02 23.67
C ALA A 283 8.93 -4.03 23.15
N PHE A 284 9.09 -2.88 23.80
CA PHE A 284 10.09 -1.87 23.46
C PHE A 284 11.52 -2.42 23.49
N SER A 285 11.92 -3.19 24.52
CA SER A 285 13.26 -3.80 24.57
C SER A 285 13.51 -4.82 23.45
N ASN A 286 12.47 -5.58 23.07
CA ASN A 286 12.57 -6.54 21.97
C ASN A 286 12.69 -5.83 20.62
N PHE A 287 11.90 -4.77 20.41
CA PHE A 287 11.96 -3.93 19.22
C PHE A 287 13.28 -3.20 19.08
N GLU A 288 13.88 -2.74 20.17
CA GLU A 288 15.21 -2.13 20.13
C GLU A 288 16.28 -3.10 19.62
N THR A 289 16.20 -4.37 20.04
CA THR A 289 17.12 -5.42 19.59
C THR A 289 16.94 -5.73 18.11
N LEU A 290 15.69 -5.88 17.65
CA LEU A 290 15.37 -6.10 16.24
C LEU A 290 15.84 -4.95 15.36
N LYS A 291 15.59 -3.71 15.80
CA LYS A 291 16.06 -2.50 15.12
C LYS A 291 17.59 -2.51 14.97
N LYS A 292 18.34 -2.79 16.04
CA LYS A 292 19.81 -2.86 16.02
C LYS A 292 20.32 -3.91 15.03
N ASN A 293 19.67 -5.07 14.97
CA ASN A 293 20.03 -6.12 14.01
C ASN A 293 19.81 -5.66 12.56
N TYR A 294 18.68 -5.03 12.25
CA TYR A 294 18.42 -4.50 10.91
C TYR A 294 19.36 -3.36 10.52
N GLU A 295 19.68 -2.45 11.44
CA GLU A 295 20.66 -1.39 11.21
C GLU A 295 22.07 -1.97 10.94
N ALA A 296 22.48 -3.00 11.68
CA ALA A 296 23.77 -3.65 11.48
C ALA A 296 23.86 -4.38 10.12
N ASP A 297 22.81 -5.11 9.73
CA ASP A 297 22.78 -5.78 8.44
C ASP A 297 22.72 -4.79 7.27
N TRP A 298 21.99 -3.69 7.43
CA TRP A 298 22.01 -2.60 6.46
C TRP A 298 23.42 -2.02 6.31
N GLN A 299 24.12 -1.70 7.40
CA GLN A 299 25.49 -1.18 7.36
C GLN A 299 26.45 -2.10 6.60
N LYS A 300 26.42 -3.42 6.87
CA LYS A 300 27.25 -4.39 6.12
C LYS A 300 26.96 -4.34 4.62
N THR A 301 25.69 -4.25 4.24
CA THR A 301 25.32 -4.18 2.81
C THR A 301 25.68 -2.85 2.17
N ALA A 302 25.59 -1.74 2.90
CA ALA A 302 26.02 -0.42 2.46
C ALA A 302 27.55 -0.35 2.31
N GLU A 303 28.30 -1.03 3.17
CA GLU A 303 29.75 -1.19 3.01
C GLU A 303 30.09 -2.05 1.78
N ASN A 304 29.36 -3.14 1.55
CA ASN A 304 29.52 -3.96 0.35
C ASN A 304 29.16 -3.21 -0.94
N LYS A 305 28.33 -2.16 -0.89
CA LYS A 305 28.07 -1.26 -2.02
C LYS A 305 29.38 -0.68 -2.58
N LYS A 306 30.35 -0.41 -1.70
CA LYS A 306 31.70 0.05 -2.09
C LYS A 306 32.47 -1.00 -2.88
N LEU A 307 32.17 -2.29 -2.74
CA LEU A 307 32.84 -3.37 -3.46
C LEU A 307 32.13 -3.71 -4.78
N GLY A 308 31.06 -2.98 -5.12
CA GLY A 308 30.39 -3.10 -6.41
C GLY A 308 31.33 -2.82 -7.58
N PRO A 309 30.95 -3.20 -8.81
CA PRO A 309 31.77 -2.96 -9.98
C PRO A 309 31.99 -1.46 -10.12
N TYR A 310 33.15 -0.98 -9.67
CA TYR A 310 33.60 0.36 -9.95
C TYR A 310 33.54 0.55 -11.46
N PRO A 311 33.14 1.74 -11.96
CA PRO A 311 33.46 2.07 -13.34
C PRO A 311 34.95 1.82 -13.48
N ARG A 312 35.32 0.85 -14.33
CA ARG A 312 36.73 0.54 -14.61
C ARG A 312 37.40 1.88 -14.83
N THR A 313 38.47 2.16 -14.09
CA THR A 313 39.28 3.37 -14.31
C THR A 313 39.58 3.43 -15.80
N MET A 314 38.82 4.25 -16.52
CA MET A 314 39.13 4.53 -17.91
C MET A 314 40.36 5.41 -17.81
N ILE A 315 41.52 4.78 -18.00
CA ILE A 315 42.75 5.51 -18.25
C ILE A 315 42.47 6.28 -19.53
N ILE A 316 42.13 7.56 -19.40
CA ILE A 316 42.30 8.50 -20.50
C ILE A 316 43.80 8.64 -20.64
N SER A 317 44.38 7.68 -21.35
CA SER A 317 45.70 7.77 -21.90
C SER A 317 45.61 8.93 -22.89
N THR A 318 45.94 10.14 -22.45
CA THR A 318 46.39 11.15 -23.39
C THR A 318 47.74 10.65 -23.89
N PRO A 319 47.86 10.12 -25.11
CA PRO A 319 49.16 9.77 -25.63
C PRO A 319 50.02 11.05 -25.60
N GLU A 320 51.27 10.92 -25.17
CA GLU A 320 52.28 12.01 -25.15
C GLU A 320 52.51 12.66 -26.53
N TYR A 321 51.86 12.17 -27.58
CA TYR A 321 51.91 12.67 -28.95
C TYR A 321 50.94 13.82 -29.26
N THR A 322 50.28 14.42 -28.27
CA THR A 322 49.45 15.63 -28.47
C THR A 322 50.19 16.94 -28.19
N LEU A 323 51.53 16.93 -28.14
CA LEU A 323 52.29 18.14 -28.43
C LEU A 323 52.03 18.58 -29.88
N PRO A 324 51.81 19.88 -30.13
CA PRO A 324 51.39 20.39 -31.43
C PRO A 324 52.54 20.31 -32.42
N GLY A 325 52.63 19.19 -33.14
CA GLY A 325 53.64 19.02 -34.19
C GLY A 325 54.00 17.57 -34.47
N GLY A 326 53.08 16.79 -35.05
CA GLY A 326 53.43 15.43 -35.48
C GLY A 326 52.29 14.76 -36.22
N ARG A 327 52.38 14.75 -37.55
CA ARG A 327 51.38 14.22 -38.49
C ARG A 327 50.94 12.79 -38.11
N SER A 328 49.68 12.64 -37.69
CA SER A 328 49.09 11.38 -37.25
C SER A 328 48.84 10.41 -38.42
N ARG A 329 49.63 9.35 -38.52
CA ARG A 329 49.36 8.20 -39.40
C ARG A 329 48.27 7.25 -38.86
N TRP A 330 47.75 7.50 -37.65
CA TRP A 330 46.83 6.60 -36.96
C TRP A 330 45.34 6.90 -37.17
N PHE A 331 44.99 8.00 -37.87
CA PHE A 331 43.58 8.34 -38.14
C PHE A 331 42.89 7.41 -39.16
N ARG A 332 43.61 6.48 -39.82
CA ARG A 332 42.99 5.51 -40.75
C ARG A 332 42.57 4.19 -40.11
N TYR A 333 42.94 3.92 -38.86
CA TYR A 333 42.60 2.65 -38.19
C TYR A 333 41.33 2.72 -37.31
N LEU A 334 40.70 3.89 -37.18
CA LEU A 334 39.52 4.09 -36.33
C LEU A 334 38.17 3.94 -37.05
N PHE A 335 38.16 3.60 -38.35
CA PHE A 335 36.92 3.46 -39.14
C PHE A 335 36.91 2.20 -40.03
N LYS A 336 37.23 1.03 -39.48
CA LYS A 336 36.84 -0.24 -40.08
C LYS A 336 36.27 -1.19 -39.05
#